data_AF-A0A5M3XW60-F1
#
_entry.id   AF-A0A5M3XW60-F1
#
_cell.length_a   1.000
_cell.length_b   1.000
_cell.length_c   1.000
_cell.angle_alpha   90.00
_cell.angle_beta   90.00
_cell.angle_gamma   90.00
#
_symmetry.space_group_name_H-M   'P 1'
#
loop_
_entity.id
_entity.type
_entity.pdbx_description
1 polymer ?
#
loop_
_entity_poly.entity_id
_entity_poly.type
_entity_poly.pdbx_seq_one_letter_code
_entity_poly.pdbx_strand_id
1 'polypeptide(L)'
;MSLSWFVKSRGRRATDDYDWKPIGDARLSPADVFEEGFDGIRLQRLVNDEKPGLLLMNKDGRTILVVTGLIPPGNPTEFAGRQIRAMLLGVGGPDDLTALVAVAARALRGTLEADLPVAYPPISAGGFTVDSAAWEAYVRDAAVRLTGGTVTADAQRLDPDEMEFRRKVADDLIGSHAENGIARMRDRIIVLRTTLLDSTQIFHLNVWRCLSDAIERTQYPKGSSDASFTDVLQKNVVGAASTAVRTLNGLRRTIFIVGVSLVVGAAVPYTLQSTPTPKPQPEPSGSPAPEGFRAFVETSNPKSVKPGRLATSTWLVINADAAKWLDVELVEGTRGGDECAWRLPQTMSAHIRPGGTHVFTIGVSGTVNRMCTRAWNVVEKDKGTLKGLQKSGAEVNQININVRVAN
;
A
#
# COMPACT_ATOMS: atom_id res chain seq x y z
N MET A 1 20.17 -15.11 -10.09
CA MET A 1 18.87 -14.85 -10.76
C MET A 1 19.14 -13.92 -11.93
N SER A 2 18.68 -14.26 -13.14
CA SER A 2 18.88 -13.39 -14.32
C SER A 2 17.95 -12.18 -14.27
N LEU A 3 18.41 -11.06 -14.81
CA LEU A 3 17.62 -9.85 -15.00
C LEU A 3 16.40 -10.14 -15.90
N SER A 4 15.22 -9.71 -15.47
CA SER A 4 13.96 -9.84 -16.23
C SER A 4 13.31 -8.47 -16.39
N TRP A 5 12.79 -8.18 -17.57
CA TRP A 5 12.11 -6.93 -17.88
C TRP A 5 10.69 -7.17 -18.38
N PHE A 6 9.79 -6.25 -18.06
CA PHE A 6 8.41 -6.28 -18.47
C PHE A 6 7.91 -4.86 -18.75
N VAL A 7 7.00 -4.74 -19.72
CA VAL A 7 6.28 -3.50 -20.02
C VAL A 7 4.78 -3.73 -19.81
N LYS A 8 4.13 -2.89 -19.01
CA LYS A 8 2.66 -2.79 -18.98
C LYS A 8 2.24 -1.64 -19.89
N SER A 9 1.37 -1.90 -20.85
CA SER A 9 0.72 -0.82 -21.60
C SER A 9 -0.61 -1.30 -22.17
N ARG A 10 -1.35 -0.41 -22.83
CA ARG A 10 -2.61 -0.71 -23.50
C ARG A 10 -2.50 -0.49 -24.99
N GLY A 11 -3.32 -1.16 -25.77
CA GLY A 11 -3.45 -0.89 -27.20
C GLY A 11 -4.30 0.33 -27.51
N ARG A 12 -4.42 0.64 -28.81
CA ARG A 12 -5.17 1.82 -29.29
C ARG A 12 -6.69 1.62 -29.33
N ARG A 13 -7.18 0.38 -29.28
CA ARG A 13 -8.63 0.10 -29.39
C ARG A 13 -9.33 0.29 -28.05
N ALA A 14 -10.64 0.49 -28.11
CA ALA A 14 -11.48 0.53 -26.91
C ALA A 14 -11.45 -0.79 -26.10
N THR A 15 -11.24 -1.92 -26.78
CA THR A 15 -11.16 -3.26 -26.19
C THR A 15 -9.78 -3.61 -25.65
N ASP A 16 -8.75 -2.82 -25.96
CA ASP A 16 -7.39 -3.13 -25.52
C ASP A 16 -7.20 -2.54 -24.11
N ASP A 17 -7.02 -3.43 -23.12
CA ASP A 17 -6.73 -3.06 -21.73
C ASP A 17 -5.21 -3.08 -21.46
N TYR A 18 -4.82 -2.72 -20.23
CA TYR A 18 -3.44 -2.73 -19.80
C TYR A 18 -2.93 -4.14 -19.51
N ASP A 19 -2.07 -4.63 -20.41
CA ASP A 19 -1.45 -5.94 -20.31
C ASP A 19 0.06 -5.84 -20.10
N TRP A 20 0.62 -6.79 -19.35
CA TRP A 20 2.05 -6.97 -19.23
C TRP A 20 2.61 -7.79 -20.40
N LYS A 21 3.71 -7.33 -20.99
CA LYS A 21 4.51 -8.11 -21.94
C LYS A 21 5.95 -8.24 -21.44
N PRO A 22 6.52 -9.45 -21.43
CA PRO A 22 7.93 -9.63 -21.13
C PRO A 22 8.80 -9.04 -22.24
N ILE A 23 10.02 -8.63 -21.88
CA ILE A 23 11.07 -8.27 -22.83
C ILE A 23 12.14 -9.36 -22.75
N GLY A 24 12.31 -10.11 -23.85
CA GLY A 24 13.13 -11.32 -23.88
C GLY A 24 12.53 -12.49 -23.07
N ASP A 25 13.41 -13.39 -22.61
CA ASP A 25 13.04 -14.59 -21.87
C ASP A 25 12.84 -14.32 -20.38
N ALA A 26 11.69 -13.74 -20.03
CA ALA A 26 11.32 -13.52 -18.63
C ALA A 26 10.57 -14.74 -18.05
N ARG A 27 11.05 -15.23 -16.89
CA ARG A 27 10.48 -16.42 -16.22
C ARG A 27 9.55 -16.09 -15.05
N LEU A 28 9.37 -14.82 -14.73
CA LEU A 28 8.56 -14.36 -13.61
C LEU A 28 7.21 -13.85 -14.10
N SER A 29 6.19 -13.97 -13.26
CA SER A 29 4.93 -13.26 -13.45
C SER A 29 5.10 -11.81 -12.97
N PRO A 30 4.94 -10.80 -13.85
CA PRO A 30 5.00 -9.40 -13.45
C PRO A 30 3.81 -9.00 -12.56
N ALA A 31 2.67 -9.71 -12.69
CA ALA A 31 1.51 -9.50 -11.83
C ALA A 31 1.81 -9.91 -10.38
N ASP A 32 2.51 -11.03 -10.17
CA ASP A 32 2.90 -11.48 -8.83
C ASP A 32 3.84 -10.47 -8.16
N VAL A 33 4.78 -9.90 -8.94
CA VAL A 33 5.73 -8.91 -8.41
C VAL A 33 5.04 -7.56 -8.13
N PHE A 34 4.21 -7.07 -9.05
CA PHE A 34 3.66 -5.71 -8.96
C PHE A 34 2.32 -5.64 -8.22
N GLU A 35 1.41 -6.57 -8.46
CA GLU A 35 0.02 -6.55 -7.99
C GLU A 35 -0.14 -7.26 -6.64
N GLU A 36 0.48 -8.44 -6.46
CA GLU A 36 0.50 -9.12 -5.16
C GLU A 36 1.48 -8.45 -4.18
N GLY A 37 2.55 -7.87 -4.73
CA GLY A 37 3.52 -7.05 -4.03
C GLY A 37 4.88 -7.71 -3.90
N PHE A 38 5.89 -6.90 -3.57
CA PHE A 38 7.26 -7.36 -3.44
C PHE A 38 7.62 -7.49 -1.97
N ASP A 39 7.79 -8.74 -1.51
CA ASP A 39 8.09 -9.09 -0.12
C ASP A 39 7.14 -8.41 0.88
N GLY A 40 5.84 -8.52 0.60
CA GLY A 40 4.77 -7.95 1.42
C GLY A 40 4.51 -6.45 1.23
N ILE A 41 5.28 -5.77 0.37
CA ILE A 41 5.09 -4.35 0.04
C ILE A 41 4.28 -4.23 -1.24
N ARG A 42 3.09 -3.63 -1.15
CA ARG A 42 2.25 -3.32 -2.32
C ARG A 42 2.81 -2.13 -3.09
N LEU A 43 3.38 -2.38 -4.27
CA LEU A 43 4.10 -1.36 -5.04
C LEU A 43 3.18 -0.22 -5.51
N GLN A 44 1.91 -0.52 -5.76
CA GLN A 44 0.85 0.45 -6.12
C GLN A 44 0.58 1.50 -5.03
N ARG A 45 1.03 1.26 -3.78
CA ARG A 45 0.95 2.27 -2.70
C ARG A 45 2.10 3.26 -2.73
N LEU A 46 3.17 2.94 -3.46
CA LEU A 46 4.39 3.74 -3.53
C LEU A 46 4.45 4.54 -4.84
N VAL A 47 3.99 3.97 -5.94
CA VAL A 47 3.98 4.62 -7.26
C VAL A 47 2.58 4.58 -7.88
N ASN A 48 2.22 5.66 -8.56
CA ASN A 48 0.97 5.80 -9.31
C ASN A 48 1.23 5.40 -10.77
N ASP A 49 0.45 4.46 -11.30
CA ASP A 49 0.58 3.95 -12.66
C ASP A 49 0.24 4.98 -13.75
N GLU A 50 -0.67 5.92 -13.45
CA GLU A 50 -1.10 6.99 -14.35
C GLU A 50 -0.16 8.21 -14.34
N LYS A 51 0.70 8.36 -13.33
CA LYS A 51 1.60 9.51 -13.18
C LYS A 51 3.07 9.11 -13.30
N PRO A 52 3.94 10.02 -13.77
CA PRO A 52 5.38 9.79 -13.75
C PRO A 52 5.87 9.45 -12.34
N GLY A 53 6.54 8.31 -12.21
CA GLY A 53 7.01 7.80 -10.92
C GLY A 53 8.16 6.81 -11.11
N LEU A 54 8.90 6.57 -10.03
CA LEU A 54 10.02 5.64 -10.04
C LEU A 54 10.19 5.00 -8.66
N LEU A 55 10.41 3.69 -8.63
CA LEU A 55 10.76 2.95 -7.43
C LEU A 55 11.95 2.06 -7.75
N LEU A 56 13.07 2.26 -7.03
CA LEU A 56 14.18 1.31 -7.00
C LEU A 56 14.31 0.79 -5.58
N MET A 57 14.14 -0.51 -5.37
CA MET A 57 14.15 -1.14 -4.06
C MET A 57 14.97 -2.42 -4.10
N ASN A 58 15.81 -2.62 -3.08
CA ASN A 58 16.56 -3.85 -2.86
C ASN A 58 16.06 -4.50 -1.58
N LYS A 59 15.56 -5.73 -1.67
CA LYS A 59 15.02 -6.49 -0.53
C LYS A 59 15.22 -7.97 -0.73
N ASP A 60 15.64 -8.66 0.33
CA ASP A 60 15.84 -10.11 0.35
C ASP A 60 16.73 -10.61 -0.81
N GLY A 61 17.76 -9.81 -1.14
CA GLY A 61 18.72 -10.12 -2.21
C GLY A 61 18.18 -9.96 -3.63
N ARG A 62 16.99 -9.37 -3.81
CA ARG A 62 16.41 -9.04 -5.11
C ARG A 62 16.23 -7.53 -5.23
N THR A 63 16.51 -7.02 -6.42
CA THR A 63 16.28 -5.60 -6.73
C THR A 63 15.19 -5.46 -7.75
N ILE A 64 14.23 -4.57 -7.47
CA ILE A 64 13.19 -4.19 -8.42
C ILE A 64 13.33 -2.73 -8.83
N LEU A 65 13.06 -2.47 -10.10
CA LEU A 65 12.84 -1.15 -10.65
C LEU A 65 11.42 -1.09 -11.21
N VAL A 66 10.64 -0.11 -10.77
CA VAL A 66 9.38 0.26 -11.42
C VAL A 66 9.52 1.68 -11.92
N VAL A 67 9.15 1.92 -13.17
CA VAL A 67 9.01 3.26 -13.74
C VAL A 67 7.61 3.40 -14.32
N THR A 68 6.86 4.40 -13.88
CA THR A 68 5.44 4.59 -14.23
C THR A 68 5.23 5.85 -15.05
N GLY A 69 4.08 5.94 -15.71
CA GLY A 69 3.65 7.13 -16.44
C GLY A 69 4.47 7.48 -17.67
N LEU A 70 5.26 6.54 -18.19
CA LEU A 70 6.13 6.72 -19.35
C LEU A 70 5.31 6.98 -20.61
N ILE A 71 5.70 7.96 -21.40
CA ILE A 71 5.08 8.24 -22.70
C ILE A 71 5.93 7.58 -23.80
N PRO A 72 5.40 6.59 -24.53
CA PRO A 72 6.15 5.96 -25.61
C PRO A 72 6.45 6.91 -26.78
N PRO A 73 7.47 6.61 -27.61
CA PRO A 73 7.79 7.36 -28.81
C PRO A 73 6.57 7.51 -29.73
N GLY A 74 6.44 8.70 -30.33
CA GLY A 74 5.31 9.02 -31.21
C GLY A 74 4.02 9.43 -30.47
N ASN A 75 4.05 9.55 -29.13
CA ASN A 75 2.94 10.03 -28.31
C ASN A 75 1.61 9.33 -28.66
N PRO A 76 1.56 7.99 -28.62
CA PRO A 76 0.38 7.25 -29.04
C PRO A 76 -0.83 7.62 -28.17
N THR A 77 -1.99 7.76 -28.80
CA THR A 77 -3.27 7.98 -28.14
C THR A 77 -4.18 6.77 -28.31
N GLU A 78 -5.00 6.53 -27.31
CA GLU A 78 -6.06 5.53 -27.35
C GLU A 78 -7.28 6.05 -28.13
N PHE A 79 -8.26 5.18 -28.35
CA PHE A 79 -9.52 5.51 -29.03
C PHE A 79 -10.23 6.75 -28.46
N ALA A 80 -10.21 6.94 -27.13
CA ALA A 80 -10.82 8.11 -26.48
C ALA A 80 -9.96 9.39 -26.53
N GLY A 81 -8.85 9.38 -27.27
CA GLY A 81 -7.95 10.53 -27.44
C GLY A 81 -7.02 10.78 -26.25
N ARG A 82 -7.07 9.97 -25.19
CA ARG A 82 -6.12 10.04 -24.07
C ARG A 82 -4.75 9.51 -24.49
N GLN A 83 -3.70 10.09 -23.93
CA GLN A 83 -2.34 9.61 -24.18
C GLN A 83 -2.13 8.23 -23.55
N ILE A 84 -1.61 7.29 -24.33
CA ILE A 84 -1.24 5.97 -23.84
C ILE A 84 0.05 6.09 -23.03
N ARG A 85 0.04 5.48 -21.85
CA ARG A 85 1.18 5.41 -20.95
C ARG A 85 1.69 3.98 -20.85
N ALA A 86 2.98 3.85 -20.58
CA ALA A 86 3.62 2.59 -20.28
C ALA A 86 4.16 2.59 -18.84
N MET A 87 4.28 1.39 -18.29
CA MET A 87 5.02 1.09 -17.08
C MET A 87 6.12 0.11 -17.42
N LEU A 88 7.31 0.33 -16.88
CA LEU A 88 8.44 -0.58 -17.00
C LEU A 88 8.69 -1.22 -15.64
N LEU A 89 8.85 -2.55 -15.62
CA LEU A 89 9.28 -3.32 -14.46
C LEU A 89 10.58 -4.06 -14.81
N GLY A 90 11.61 -3.86 -14.00
CA GLY A 90 12.85 -4.65 -14.03
C GLY A 90 13.02 -5.40 -12.72
N VAL A 91 13.44 -6.67 -12.78
CA VAL A 91 13.71 -7.51 -11.62
C VAL A 91 15.07 -8.16 -11.79
N GLY A 92 15.99 -7.89 -10.88
CA GLY A 92 17.37 -8.40 -10.91
C GLY A 92 17.77 -9.10 -9.62
N GLY A 93 18.76 -9.99 -9.73
CA GLY A 93 19.45 -10.57 -8.58
C GLY A 93 20.50 -9.62 -7.98
N PRO A 94 21.23 -10.06 -6.95
CA PRO A 94 22.22 -9.22 -6.27
C PRO A 94 23.48 -8.97 -7.12
N ASP A 95 23.74 -9.82 -8.10
CA ASP A 95 24.99 -9.84 -8.87
C ASP A 95 24.96 -8.94 -10.12
N ASP A 96 23.79 -8.45 -10.53
CA ASP A 96 23.62 -7.66 -11.76
C ASP A 96 22.61 -6.51 -11.59
N LEU A 97 23.05 -5.46 -10.90
CA LEU A 97 22.28 -4.24 -10.66
C LEU A 97 22.54 -3.14 -11.69
N THR A 98 23.62 -3.29 -12.47
CA THR A 98 24.13 -2.24 -13.37
C THR A 98 23.07 -1.79 -14.37
N ALA A 99 22.34 -2.74 -14.97
CA ALA A 99 21.25 -2.45 -15.88
C ALA A 99 20.09 -1.71 -15.21
N LEU A 100 19.67 -2.14 -14.01
CA LEU A 100 18.59 -1.48 -13.26
C LEU A 100 18.97 -0.05 -12.88
N VAL A 101 20.20 0.15 -12.40
CA VAL A 101 20.74 1.48 -12.06
C VAL A 101 20.79 2.39 -13.29
N ALA A 102 21.30 1.88 -14.42
CA ALA A 102 21.40 2.67 -15.65
C ALA A 102 20.03 3.11 -16.18
N VAL A 103 19.06 2.20 -16.20
CA VAL A 103 17.68 2.51 -16.63
C VAL A 103 17.02 3.48 -15.64
N ALA A 104 17.20 3.30 -14.34
CA ALA A 104 16.66 4.22 -13.33
C ALA A 104 17.24 5.64 -13.49
N ALA A 105 18.56 5.76 -13.70
CA ALA A 105 19.21 7.04 -13.93
C ALA A 105 18.71 7.73 -15.21
N ARG A 106 18.50 6.96 -16.29
CA ARG A 106 17.92 7.47 -17.54
C ARG A 106 16.47 7.94 -17.37
N ALA A 107 15.68 7.22 -16.59
CA ALA A 107 14.31 7.58 -16.24
C ALA A 107 14.26 8.89 -15.44
N LEU A 108 15.11 9.02 -14.41
CA LEU A 108 15.24 10.26 -13.63
C LEU A 108 15.63 11.45 -14.53
N ARG A 109 16.57 11.25 -15.44
CA ARG A 109 17.01 12.28 -16.40
C ARG A 109 15.99 12.59 -17.50
N GLY A 110 14.86 11.88 -17.56
CA GLY A 110 13.81 12.08 -18.58
C GLY A 110 14.21 11.62 -19.98
N THR A 111 15.18 10.69 -20.08
CA THR A 111 15.72 10.22 -21.36
C THR A 111 15.28 8.81 -21.74
N LEU A 112 14.65 8.07 -20.82
CA LEU A 112 14.17 6.70 -21.08
C LEU A 112 13.06 6.64 -22.14
N GLU A 113 12.14 7.60 -22.15
CA GLU A 113 10.93 7.57 -22.98
C GLU A 113 11.22 7.49 -24.48
N ALA A 114 12.24 8.20 -24.95
CA ALA A 114 12.62 8.25 -26.36
C ALA A 114 13.12 6.89 -26.90
N ASP A 115 13.63 6.05 -25.99
CA ASP A 115 14.25 4.76 -26.32
C ASP A 115 13.39 3.57 -25.90
N LEU A 116 12.14 3.80 -25.47
CA LEU A 116 11.26 2.70 -25.08
C LEU A 116 11.00 1.79 -26.29
N PRO A 117 11.22 0.47 -26.15
CA PRO A 117 11.17 -0.50 -27.25
C PRO A 117 9.73 -0.89 -27.59
N VAL A 118 8.77 0.04 -27.49
CA VAL A 118 7.35 -0.23 -27.57
C VAL A 118 6.78 0.38 -28.83
N ALA A 119 6.19 -0.46 -29.69
CA ALA A 119 5.54 -0.01 -30.91
C ALA A 119 4.02 -0.24 -30.85
N TYR A 120 3.28 0.75 -31.34
CA TYR A 120 1.83 0.74 -31.39
C TYR A 120 1.39 0.67 -32.84
N PRO A 121 0.95 -0.51 -33.32
CA PRO A 121 0.51 -0.64 -34.70
C PRO A 121 -0.76 0.20 -34.95
N PRO A 122 -1.21 0.33 -36.20
CA PRO A 122 -2.47 1.00 -36.51
C PRO A 122 -3.63 0.44 -35.70
N ILE A 123 -4.68 1.24 -35.47
CA ILE A 123 -5.87 0.85 -34.69
C ILE A 123 -6.48 -0.48 -35.19
N SER A 124 -6.39 -0.75 -36.50
CA SER A 124 -6.87 -1.98 -37.14
C SER A 124 -6.11 -3.24 -36.74
N ALA A 125 -4.91 -3.16 -36.14
CA ALA A 125 -4.14 -4.31 -35.67
C ALA A 125 -4.35 -4.58 -34.16
N GLY A 126 -4.54 -3.54 -33.36
CA GLY A 126 -4.75 -3.64 -31.90
C GLY A 126 -3.49 -3.94 -31.09
N GLY A 127 -3.57 -3.69 -29.78
CA GLY A 127 -2.49 -3.98 -28.83
C GLY A 127 -1.23 -3.13 -29.00
N PHE A 128 -0.13 -3.64 -28.44
CA PHE A 128 1.23 -3.09 -28.58
C PHE A 128 2.24 -4.23 -28.74
N THR A 129 3.44 -3.93 -29.24
CA THR A 129 4.53 -4.89 -29.40
C THR A 129 5.78 -4.37 -28.70
N VAL A 130 6.68 -5.28 -28.30
CA VAL A 130 7.94 -4.93 -27.64
C VAL A 130 9.10 -5.54 -28.42
N ASP A 131 10.06 -4.70 -28.83
CA ASP A 131 11.28 -5.15 -29.50
C ASP A 131 12.35 -5.52 -28.46
N SER A 132 12.54 -6.82 -28.25
CA SER A 132 13.48 -7.31 -27.25
C SER A 132 14.95 -7.03 -27.63
N ALA A 133 15.29 -7.07 -28.93
CA ALA A 133 16.66 -6.81 -29.37
C ALA A 133 17.02 -5.33 -29.22
N ALA A 134 16.08 -4.43 -29.54
CA ALA A 134 16.26 -3.00 -29.31
C ALA A 134 16.43 -2.68 -27.81
N TRP A 135 15.65 -3.35 -26.95
CA TRP A 135 15.78 -3.19 -25.50
C TRP A 135 17.14 -3.64 -24.97
N GLU A 136 17.61 -4.81 -25.38
CA GLU A 136 18.91 -5.34 -24.97
C GLU A 136 20.06 -4.41 -25.41
N ALA A 137 19.99 -3.88 -26.63
CA ALA A 137 20.94 -2.90 -27.12
C ALA A 137 20.91 -1.61 -26.29
N TYR A 138 19.71 -1.12 -25.96
CA TYR A 138 19.51 0.05 -25.11
C TYR A 138 20.10 -0.14 -23.71
N VAL A 139 19.76 -1.23 -23.03
CA VAL A 139 20.26 -1.52 -21.67
C VAL A 139 21.79 -1.61 -21.66
N ARG A 140 22.37 -2.23 -22.69
CA ARG A 140 23.82 -2.32 -22.84
C ARG A 140 24.47 -0.94 -23.02
N ASP A 141 23.94 -0.08 -23.88
CA ASP A 141 24.44 1.30 -24.04
C ASP A 141 24.31 2.09 -22.74
N ALA A 142 23.16 1.99 -22.07
CA ALA A 142 22.91 2.68 -20.82
C ALA A 142 23.91 2.28 -19.73
N ALA A 143 24.27 1.00 -19.64
CA ALA A 143 25.23 0.47 -18.69
C ALA A 143 26.67 0.94 -18.94
N VAL A 144 27.09 1.07 -20.21
CA VAL A 144 28.44 1.54 -20.58
C VAL A 144 28.68 3.00 -20.16
N ARG A 145 27.63 3.81 -20.09
CA ARG A 145 27.71 5.26 -19.81
C ARG A 145 27.53 5.65 -18.34
N LEU A 146 27.73 4.72 -17.42
CA LEU A 146 27.69 4.99 -15.99
C LEU A 146 28.97 5.70 -15.54
N THR A 147 29.03 7.02 -15.71
CA THR A 147 30.06 7.87 -15.12
C THR A 147 29.42 8.74 -14.04
N GLY A 148 30.02 8.75 -12.84
CA GLY A 148 29.51 9.49 -11.68
C GLY A 148 30.65 9.96 -10.77
N GLY A 149 30.39 11.00 -10.00
CA GLY A 149 31.27 11.46 -8.93
C GLY A 149 31.13 10.61 -7.65
N THR A 150 32.02 10.83 -6.69
CA THR A 150 31.93 10.26 -5.34
C THR A 150 30.77 10.89 -4.56
N VAL A 151 30.05 10.08 -3.79
CA VAL A 151 28.82 10.50 -3.08
C VAL A 151 28.94 10.11 -1.61
N THR A 152 28.61 11.03 -0.69
CA THR A 152 28.55 10.70 0.74
C THR A 152 27.31 9.86 1.04
N ALA A 153 27.53 8.67 1.60
CA ALA A 153 26.66 7.52 1.37
C ALA A 153 25.35 7.45 2.19
N ASP A 154 25.21 8.06 3.38
CA ASP A 154 24.26 7.45 4.34
C ASP A 154 23.00 8.23 4.71
N ALA A 155 22.91 9.54 4.45
CA ALA A 155 21.73 10.30 4.85
C ALA A 155 20.53 10.06 3.91
N GLN A 156 19.34 9.87 4.48
CA GLN A 156 18.09 10.03 3.73
C GLN A 156 17.98 11.45 3.21
N ARG A 157 17.45 11.63 2.00
CA ARG A 157 17.16 12.95 1.44
C ARG A 157 15.80 12.95 0.74
N LEU A 158 15.01 13.98 1.03
CA LEU A 158 13.73 14.25 0.41
C LEU A 158 13.86 15.58 -0.35
N ASP A 159 13.76 15.53 -1.66
CA ASP A 159 13.91 16.65 -2.61
C ASP A 159 12.60 16.86 -3.40
N PRO A 160 12.31 18.08 -3.91
CA PRO A 160 11.13 18.30 -4.75
C PRO A 160 11.29 17.59 -6.09
N ASP A 161 10.20 17.20 -6.74
CA ASP A 161 10.25 16.44 -8.00
C ASP A 161 10.53 17.34 -9.22
N GLU A 162 11.63 18.10 -9.18
CA GLU A 162 12.08 18.95 -10.27
C GLU A 162 13.27 18.33 -11.04
N MET A 163 13.47 18.76 -12.28
CA MET A 163 14.50 18.20 -13.17
C MET A 163 15.91 18.30 -12.58
N GLU A 164 16.23 19.38 -11.86
CA GLU A 164 17.52 19.56 -11.18
C GLU A 164 17.77 18.43 -10.16
N PHE A 165 16.82 18.22 -9.24
CA PHE A 165 16.94 17.19 -8.21
C PHE A 165 16.87 15.79 -8.79
N ARG A 166 16.08 15.56 -9.85
CA ARG A 166 16.10 14.28 -10.57
C ARG A 166 17.48 13.95 -11.13
N ARG A 167 18.16 14.91 -11.76
CA ARG A 167 19.54 14.73 -12.25
C ARG A 167 20.50 14.45 -11.10
N LYS A 168 20.41 15.21 -10.02
CA LYS A 168 21.23 15.01 -8.81
C LYS A 168 21.02 13.62 -8.20
N VAL A 169 19.78 13.14 -8.10
CA VAL A 169 19.48 11.78 -7.61
C VAL A 169 20.00 10.71 -8.58
N ALA A 170 19.93 10.95 -9.89
CA ALA A 170 20.52 10.05 -10.88
C ALA A 170 22.06 9.96 -10.70
N ASP A 171 22.73 11.09 -10.50
CA ASP A 171 24.18 11.14 -10.28
C ASP A 171 24.56 10.48 -8.95
N ASP A 172 23.79 10.75 -7.88
CA ASP A 172 23.94 10.09 -6.58
C ASP A 172 23.83 8.56 -6.71
N LEU A 173 22.82 8.08 -7.45
CA LEU A 173 22.57 6.67 -7.69
C LEU A 173 23.73 6.00 -8.44
N ILE A 174 24.27 6.66 -9.47
CA ILE A 174 25.41 6.16 -10.25
C ILE A 174 26.67 6.11 -9.37
N GLY A 175 26.96 7.18 -8.63
CA GLY A 175 28.13 7.24 -7.73
C GLY A 175 28.07 6.17 -6.64
N SER A 176 26.90 6.00 -6.02
CA SER A 176 26.70 4.95 -5.01
C SER A 176 26.85 3.55 -5.60
N HIS A 177 26.38 3.30 -6.83
CA HIS A 177 26.60 2.01 -7.50
C HIS A 177 28.08 1.72 -7.75
N ALA A 178 28.84 2.71 -8.23
CA ALA A 178 30.28 2.58 -8.47
C ALA A 178 31.06 2.23 -7.18
N GLU A 179 30.59 2.70 -6.03
CA GLU A 179 31.15 2.39 -4.71
C GLU A 179 30.54 1.14 -4.04
N ASN A 180 29.82 0.29 -4.77
CA ASN A 180 29.07 -0.85 -4.24
C ASN A 180 28.09 -0.48 -3.10
N GLY A 181 27.63 0.77 -3.04
CA GLY A 181 26.70 1.28 -2.04
C GLY A 181 25.31 0.66 -2.18
N ILE A 182 24.82 0.46 -3.40
CA ILE A 182 23.48 -0.10 -3.66
C ILE A 182 23.36 -1.54 -3.15
N ALA A 183 24.40 -2.35 -3.32
CA ALA A 183 24.46 -3.71 -2.78
C ALA A 183 24.51 -3.75 -1.24
N ARG A 184 25.01 -2.67 -0.60
CA ARG A 184 25.03 -2.50 0.86
C ARG A 184 23.69 -2.00 1.42
N MET A 185 22.89 -1.29 0.63
CA MET A 185 21.55 -0.84 1.00
C MET A 185 20.50 -1.95 0.88
N ARG A 186 20.74 -3.06 1.59
CA ARG A 186 19.78 -4.19 1.64
C ARG A 186 18.53 -3.78 2.41
N ASP A 187 17.42 -4.39 2.03
CA ASP A 187 16.10 -4.25 2.66
C ASP A 187 15.62 -2.81 2.76
N ARG A 188 15.89 -2.03 1.70
CA ARG A 188 15.65 -0.59 1.65
C ARG A 188 15.11 -0.15 0.29
N ILE A 189 14.27 0.88 0.33
CA ILE A 189 13.95 1.68 -0.86
C ILE A 189 15.12 2.64 -1.13
N ILE A 190 15.78 2.44 -2.26
CA ILE A 190 16.95 3.21 -2.67
C ILE A 190 16.48 4.54 -3.26
N VAL A 191 15.59 4.49 -4.26
CA VAL A 191 15.01 5.69 -4.89
C VAL A 191 13.50 5.58 -4.91
N LEU A 192 12.82 6.64 -4.49
CA LEU A 192 11.37 6.78 -4.62
C LEU A 192 11.01 8.14 -5.21
N ARG A 193 10.42 8.14 -6.40
CA ARG A 193 9.75 9.30 -6.99
C ARG A 193 8.26 9.06 -6.98
N THR A 194 7.51 9.85 -6.21
CA THR A 194 6.09 9.60 -5.96
C THR A 194 5.27 10.87 -5.81
N THR A 195 3.99 10.78 -6.15
CA THR A 195 2.98 11.81 -5.90
C THR A 195 1.92 11.36 -4.89
N LEU A 196 2.06 10.15 -4.33
CA LEU A 196 1.05 9.51 -3.49
C LEU A 196 1.26 9.74 -2.00
N LEU A 197 2.51 9.89 -1.58
CA LEU A 197 2.91 9.87 -0.17
C LEU A 197 3.19 11.28 0.34
N ASP A 198 2.75 11.54 1.58
CA ASP A 198 3.16 12.74 2.31
C ASP A 198 4.58 12.60 2.89
N SER A 199 5.15 13.71 3.33
CA SER A 199 6.51 13.76 3.87
C SER A 199 6.70 12.80 5.05
N THR A 200 5.72 12.69 5.94
CA THR A 200 5.84 11.81 7.12
C THR A 200 5.85 10.34 6.73
N GLN A 201 4.99 9.93 5.79
CA GLN A 201 5.01 8.57 5.24
C GLN A 201 6.37 8.25 4.60
N ILE A 202 6.95 9.20 3.86
CA ILE A 202 8.27 9.04 3.23
C ILE A 202 9.37 8.81 4.29
N PHE A 203 9.38 9.61 5.37
CA PHE A 203 10.35 9.43 6.46
C PHE A 203 10.25 8.03 7.10
N HIS A 204 9.03 7.51 7.30
CA HIS A 204 8.82 6.18 7.86
C HIS A 204 9.28 5.03 6.95
N LEU A 205 9.26 5.24 5.63
CA LEU A 205 9.71 4.24 4.65
C LEU A 205 11.23 4.10 4.59
N ASN A 206 11.99 4.96 5.28
CA ASN A 206 13.45 4.96 5.28
C ASN A 206 14.06 5.01 3.87
N VAL A 207 13.51 5.84 2.99
CA VAL A 207 13.97 5.98 1.61
C VAL A 207 15.32 6.71 1.56
N TRP A 208 16.30 6.18 0.81
CA TRP A 208 17.59 6.86 0.68
C TRP A 208 17.51 8.17 -0.12
N ARG A 209 16.90 8.16 -1.31
CA ARG A 209 16.60 9.35 -2.11
C ARG A 209 15.13 9.39 -2.49
N CYS A 210 14.40 10.40 -2.05
CA CYS A 210 13.01 10.58 -2.39
C CYS A 210 12.77 11.90 -3.13
N LEU A 211 11.95 11.84 -4.18
CA LEU A 211 11.46 12.96 -4.97
C LEU A 211 9.94 13.01 -4.83
N SER A 212 9.39 14.14 -4.34
CA SER A 212 7.95 14.27 -4.13
C SER A 212 7.46 15.71 -4.21
N ASP A 213 6.31 15.90 -4.85
CA ASP A 213 5.56 17.17 -4.88
C ASP A 213 5.05 17.58 -3.47
N ALA A 214 5.08 16.66 -2.50
CA ALA A 214 4.65 16.94 -1.13
C ALA A 214 5.50 18.02 -0.45
N ILE A 215 6.75 18.23 -0.87
CA ILE A 215 7.63 19.25 -0.28
C ILE A 215 7.14 20.66 -0.58
N GLU A 216 6.70 20.91 -1.82
CA GLU A 216 6.14 22.20 -2.21
C GLU A 216 4.87 22.51 -1.41
N ARG A 217 4.08 21.50 -1.07
CA ARG A 217 2.87 21.65 -0.25
C ARG A 217 3.16 21.99 1.22
N THR A 218 4.36 21.65 1.71
CA THR A 218 4.81 22.01 3.07
C THR A 218 5.46 23.39 3.18
N GLN A 219 5.58 24.15 2.08
CA GLN A 219 5.80 25.60 2.18
C GLN A 219 4.49 26.30 2.61
N TYR A 220 4.01 25.97 3.82
CA TYR A 220 3.00 26.70 4.58
C TYR A 220 3.67 27.37 5.79
N PRO A 221 3.12 28.48 6.30
CA PRO A 221 3.86 29.56 6.94
C PRO A 221 4.65 29.10 8.16
N LYS A 222 5.85 29.68 8.32
CA LYS A 222 6.62 29.67 9.57
C LYS A 222 5.68 30.04 10.74
N GLY A 223 5.16 29.04 11.45
CA GLY A 223 4.34 29.27 12.63
C GLY A 223 3.18 28.30 12.85
N SER A 224 3.41 26.99 12.88
CA SER A 224 2.61 26.07 13.74
C SER A 224 3.29 24.70 13.83
N SER A 225 4.02 24.50 14.92
CA SER A 225 4.76 23.28 15.23
C SER A 225 3.91 22.28 16.01
N ASP A 226 2.68 21.98 15.59
CA ASP A 226 1.75 21.15 16.37
C ASP A 226 0.98 20.08 15.56
N ALA A 227 1.39 19.77 14.32
CA ALA A 227 0.87 18.57 13.64
C ALA A 227 1.53 17.32 14.24
N SER A 228 0.85 16.71 15.21
CA SER A 228 1.40 15.63 16.02
C SER A 228 1.51 14.30 15.25
N PHE A 229 2.59 13.57 15.56
CA PHE A 229 2.97 12.23 15.10
C PHE A 229 1.84 11.17 15.07
N THR A 230 0.73 11.40 15.77
CA THR A 230 -0.42 10.48 15.85
C THR A 230 -1.27 10.44 14.58
N ASP A 231 -1.37 11.54 13.82
CA ASP A 231 -2.20 11.60 12.59
C ASP A 231 -1.66 10.68 11.48
N VAL A 232 -0.36 10.37 11.51
CA VAL A 232 0.32 9.60 10.47
C VAL A 232 0.26 8.09 10.73
N LEU A 233 0.29 7.67 12.00
CA LEU A 233 0.01 6.28 12.38
C LEU A 233 -1.44 5.88 12.04
N GLN A 234 -2.37 6.84 12.10
CA GLN A 234 -3.77 6.62 11.79
C GLN A 234 -4.00 6.15 10.34
N LYS A 235 -3.28 6.71 9.35
CA LYS A 235 -3.51 6.39 7.93
C LYS A 235 -2.95 5.03 7.51
N ASN A 236 -1.82 4.59 8.09
CA ASN A 236 -1.17 3.34 7.67
C ASN A 236 -1.82 2.08 8.27
N VAL A 237 -2.34 2.19 9.49
CA VAL A 237 -3.03 1.08 10.18
C VAL A 237 -4.41 0.78 9.54
N VAL A 238 -5.13 1.82 9.08
CA VAL A 238 -6.38 1.68 8.31
C VAL A 238 -6.18 0.89 7.00
N GLY A 239 -5.01 1.04 6.36
CA GLY A 239 -4.67 0.33 5.13
C GLY A 239 -4.37 -1.17 5.31
N ALA A 240 -3.92 -1.60 6.49
CA ALA A 240 -3.63 -3.01 6.78
C ALA A 240 -4.90 -3.77 7.18
N ALA A 241 -5.72 -3.18 8.06
CA ALA A 241 -6.90 -3.86 8.56
C ALA A 241 -8.10 -3.83 7.57
N SER A 242 -8.17 -2.87 6.64
CA SER A 242 -9.08 -2.97 5.47
C SER A 242 -8.76 -4.16 4.55
N THR A 243 -7.52 -4.65 4.57
CA THR A 243 -7.11 -5.83 3.81
C THR A 243 -7.57 -7.11 4.50
N ALA A 244 -7.44 -7.20 5.84
CA ALA A 244 -7.93 -8.33 6.64
C ALA A 244 -9.46 -8.50 6.58
N VAL A 245 -10.21 -7.40 6.58
CA VAL A 245 -11.68 -7.43 6.47
C VAL A 245 -12.12 -7.90 5.07
N ARG A 246 -11.36 -7.57 4.01
CA ARG A 246 -11.65 -8.05 2.64
C ARG A 246 -11.32 -9.53 2.44
N THR A 247 -10.24 -10.05 3.02
CA THR A 247 -9.95 -11.50 2.99
C THR A 247 -10.98 -12.31 3.77
N LEU A 248 -11.46 -11.80 4.92
CA LEU A 248 -12.56 -12.43 5.67
C LEU A 248 -13.89 -12.41 4.90
N ASN A 249 -14.24 -11.31 4.22
CA ASN A 249 -15.43 -11.26 3.38
C ASN A 249 -15.31 -12.14 2.12
N GLY A 250 -14.10 -12.28 1.56
CA GLY A 250 -13.82 -13.23 0.47
C GLY A 250 -14.03 -14.68 0.91
N LEU A 251 -13.48 -15.07 2.06
CA LEU A 251 -13.63 -16.41 2.64
C LEU A 251 -15.10 -16.75 2.92
N ARG A 252 -15.87 -15.77 3.43
CA ARG A 252 -17.31 -15.93 3.71
C ARG A 252 -18.12 -16.14 2.43
N ARG A 253 -17.73 -15.50 1.32
CA ARG A 253 -18.35 -15.68 -0.01
C ARG A 253 -18.03 -17.06 -0.59
N THR A 254 -16.80 -17.53 -0.43
CA THR A 254 -16.38 -18.87 -0.89
C THR A 254 -17.08 -19.98 -0.11
N ILE A 255 -17.20 -19.85 1.22
CA ILE A 255 -17.95 -20.81 2.06
C ILE A 255 -19.43 -20.83 1.68
N PHE A 256 -20.03 -19.67 1.38
CA PHE A 256 -21.43 -19.61 0.95
C PHE A 256 -21.65 -20.25 -0.42
N ILE A 257 -20.74 -20.05 -1.38
CA ILE A 257 -20.83 -20.67 -2.72
C ILE A 257 -20.65 -22.18 -2.62
N VAL A 258 -19.65 -22.67 -1.90
CA VAL A 258 -19.42 -24.11 -1.71
C VAL A 258 -20.58 -24.76 -0.95
N GLY A 259 -21.15 -24.07 0.05
CA GLY A 259 -22.33 -24.53 0.78
C GLY A 259 -23.59 -24.62 -0.10
N VAL A 260 -23.82 -23.63 -0.98
CA VAL A 260 -24.96 -23.64 -1.92
C VAL A 260 -24.80 -24.73 -2.98
N SER A 261 -23.58 -24.97 -3.48
CA SER A 261 -23.31 -26.06 -4.44
C SER A 261 -23.51 -27.46 -3.82
N LEU A 262 -23.25 -27.64 -2.52
CA LEU A 262 -23.50 -28.89 -1.81
C LEU A 262 -25.00 -29.15 -1.53
N VAL A 263 -25.81 -28.10 -1.39
CA VAL A 263 -27.26 -28.24 -1.17
C VAL A 263 -28.02 -28.49 -2.48
N VAL A 264 -27.52 -27.98 -3.62
CA VAL A 264 -28.14 -28.20 -4.95
C VAL A 264 -27.78 -29.59 -5.54
N GLY A 265 -26.74 -30.25 -5.03
CA GLY A 265 -26.32 -31.58 -5.50
C GLY A 265 -27.16 -32.77 -5.02
N ALA A 266 -28.16 -32.57 -4.16
CA ALA A 266 -28.89 -33.67 -3.52
C ALA A 266 -30.37 -33.82 -3.93
N ALA A 267 -30.86 -33.11 -4.95
CA ALA A 267 -32.25 -33.25 -5.34
C ALA A 267 -32.47 -33.20 -6.87
N VAL A 268 -32.90 -34.37 -7.37
CA VAL A 268 -33.84 -34.61 -8.48
C VAL A 268 -33.26 -35.20 -9.79
N PRO A 269 -33.83 -36.30 -10.32
CA PRO A 269 -33.46 -36.91 -11.59
C PRO A 269 -34.07 -36.18 -12.80
N TYR A 270 -33.49 -36.47 -13.97
CA TYR A 270 -33.92 -36.03 -15.30
C TYR A 270 -35.40 -36.31 -15.59
N THR A 271 -36.15 -35.26 -15.95
CA THR A 271 -37.32 -35.34 -16.84
C THR A 271 -37.32 -34.17 -17.81
N LEU A 272 -37.29 -34.50 -19.11
CA LEU A 272 -37.49 -33.58 -20.23
C LEU A 272 -38.95 -33.11 -20.23
N GLN A 273 -39.22 -31.81 -20.09
CA GLN A 273 -40.49 -31.25 -20.53
C GLN A 273 -40.44 -29.75 -20.84
N SER A 274 -41.25 -29.41 -21.84
CA SER A 274 -41.42 -28.17 -22.59
C SER A 274 -41.50 -26.86 -21.80
N THR A 275 -40.96 -25.82 -22.43
CA THR A 275 -40.99 -24.40 -22.09
C THR A 275 -42.38 -23.85 -21.75
N PRO A 276 -42.53 -23.13 -20.63
CA PRO A 276 -43.55 -22.10 -20.51
C PRO A 276 -42.92 -20.72 -20.19
N THR A 277 -43.61 -19.70 -20.70
CA THR A 277 -43.36 -18.26 -20.61
C THR A 277 -43.05 -17.76 -19.19
N PRO A 278 -42.11 -16.80 -18.99
CA PRO A 278 -41.74 -16.35 -17.66
C PRO A 278 -42.80 -15.43 -17.06
N LYS A 279 -43.24 -15.79 -15.84
CA LYS A 279 -44.03 -14.97 -14.92
C LYS A 279 -43.07 -14.08 -14.10
N PRO A 280 -43.43 -12.84 -13.71
CA PRO A 280 -42.51 -11.93 -13.03
C PRO A 280 -42.02 -12.51 -11.70
N GLN A 281 -40.70 -12.55 -11.55
CA GLN A 281 -40.01 -13.00 -10.34
C GLN A 281 -40.10 -11.89 -9.26
N PRO A 282 -40.51 -12.19 -8.01
CA PRO A 282 -40.48 -11.21 -6.93
C PRO A 282 -39.02 -10.85 -6.61
N GLU A 283 -38.79 -9.57 -6.35
CA GLU A 283 -37.49 -9.06 -5.87
C GLU A 283 -37.02 -9.83 -4.63
N PRO A 284 -35.72 -10.17 -4.53
CA PRO A 284 -35.18 -10.76 -3.32
C PRO A 284 -35.26 -9.73 -2.19
N SER A 285 -36.15 -10.01 -1.23
CA SER A 285 -36.18 -9.36 0.08
C SER A 285 -34.80 -9.48 0.73
N GLY A 286 -34.07 -8.37 0.79
CA GLY A 286 -32.79 -8.30 1.47
C GLY A 286 -33.01 -8.51 2.97
N SER A 287 -32.51 -9.63 3.50
CA SER A 287 -32.36 -9.79 4.95
C SER A 287 -31.54 -8.61 5.49
N PRO A 288 -32.04 -7.83 6.46
CA PRO A 288 -31.22 -6.84 7.12
C PRO A 288 -30.03 -7.53 7.78
N ALA A 289 -28.84 -6.96 7.60
CA ALA A 289 -27.66 -7.40 8.34
C ALA A 289 -27.98 -7.38 9.85
N PRO A 290 -27.53 -8.39 10.63
CA PRO A 290 -27.81 -8.42 12.05
C PRO A 290 -27.27 -7.16 12.72
N GLU A 291 -28.15 -6.41 13.40
CA GLU A 291 -27.79 -5.22 14.17
C GLU A 291 -26.77 -5.60 15.26
N GLY A 292 -25.65 -4.87 15.31
CA GLY A 292 -24.75 -4.86 16.47
C GLY A 292 -23.41 -5.58 16.34
N PHE A 293 -22.96 -5.98 15.13
CA PHE A 293 -21.63 -6.57 15.01
C PHE A 293 -20.52 -5.51 14.97
N ARG A 294 -19.84 -5.26 16.10
CA ARG A 294 -18.69 -4.35 16.16
C ARG A 294 -17.38 -5.11 16.02
N ALA A 295 -16.52 -4.69 15.10
CA ALA A 295 -15.23 -5.32 14.87
C ALA A 295 -14.11 -4.47 15.48
N PHE A 296 -13.46 -5.02 16.50
CA PHE A 296 -12.19 -4.53 17.02
C PHE A 296 -11.07 -5.37 16.40
N VAL A 297 -10.14 -4.71 15.71
CA VAL A 297 -8.95 -5.38 15.19
C VAL A 297 -7.75 -4.82 15.94
N GLU A 298 -7.13 -5.66 16.76
CA GLU A 298 -5.85 -5.34 17.39
C GLU A 298 -4.76 -5.26 16.32
N THR A 299 -4.04 -4.14 16.28
CA THR A 299 -3.05 -3.88 15.22
C THR A 299 -1.63 -3.88 15.76
N SER A 300 -1.45 -3.47 17.03
CA SER A 300 -0.21 -3.64 17.77
C SER A 300 -0.50 -3.64 19.27
N ASN A 301 0.11 -4.57 19.99
CA ASN A 301 0.08 -4.59 21.44
C ASN A 301 1.41 -5.18 21.95
N PRO A 302 2.25 -4.37 22.58
CA PRO A 302 3.56 -4.80 23.03
C PRO A 302 3.40 -5.83 24.15
N LYS A 303 3.79 -7.08 23.87
CA LYS A 303 3.78 -8.16 24.89
C LYS A 303 4.72 -7.88 26.05
N SER A 304 5.78 -7.10 25.82
CA SER A 304 6.72 -6.68 26.85
C SER A 304 7.18 -5.23 26.70
N VAL A 305 7.30 -4.49 27.80
CA VAL A 305 7.79 -3.09 27.82
C VAL A 305 8.96 -2.95 28.78
N LYS A 306 9.99 -2.20 28.39
CA LYS A 306 11.12 -1.92 29.30
C LYS A 306 10.69 -0.90 30.37
N PRO A 307 11.16 -1.04 31.62
CA PRO A 307 10.87 -0.09 32.69
C PRO A 307 11.19 1.35 32.29
N GLY A 308 10.29 2.28 32.59
CA GLY A 308 10.46 3.71 32.26
C GLY A 308 10.35 4.08 30.78
N ARG A 309 10.14 3.12 29.87
CA ARG A 309 9.83 3.39 28.46
C ARG A 309 8.32 3.41 28.25
N LEU A 310 7.86 4.39 27.46
CA LEU A 310 6.50 4.42 26.95
C LEU A 310 6.41 3.45 25.78
N ALA A 311 5.49 2.50 25.85
CA ALA A 311 5.10 1.71 24.71
C ALA A 311 3.69 2.08 24.29
N THR A 312 3.36 1.88 23.02
CA THR A 312 2.06 2.21 22.46
C THR A 312 1.36 0.95 22.02
N SER A 313 0.08 0.86 22.34
CA SER A 313 -0.83 -0.17 21.85
C SER A 313 -1.85 0.50 20.95
N THR A 314 -2.17 -0.12 19.81
CA THR A 314 -2.98 0.47 18.76
C THR A 314 -4.08 -0.48 18.30
N TRP A 315 -5.31 0.03 18.21
CA TRP A 315 -6.50 -0.70 17.74
C TRP A 315 -7.16 0.01 16.57
N LEU A 316 -7.56 -0.76 15.57
CA LEU A 316 -8.51 -0.30 14.55
C LEU A 316 -9.93 -0.60 15.03
N VAL A 317 -10.74 0.44 15.08
CA VAL A 317 -12.17 0.37 15.35
C VAL A 317 -12.93 0.65 14.05
N ILE A 318 -13.88 -0.23 13.73
CA ILE A 318 -14.70 -0.11 12.53
C ILE A 318 -16.14 0.19 12.96
N ASN A 319 -16.70 1.29 12.44
CA ASN A 319 -18.12 1.54 12.59
C ASN A 319 -18.89 0.62 11.64
N ALA A 320 -19.43 -0.46 12.19
CA ALA A 320 -20.27 -1.40 11.47
C ALA A 320 -21.78 -1.07 11.58
N ASP A 321 -22.14 -0.02 12.31
CA ASP A 321 -23.52 0.44 12.39
C ASP A 321 -23.92 1.13 11.09
N ALA A 322 -25.22 1.11 10.78
CA ALA A 322 -25.77 1.85 9.63
C ALA A 322 -25.73 3.38 9.85
N ALA A 323 -25.55 3.83 11.08
CA ALA A 323 -25.48 5.23 11.46
C ALA A 323 -24.02 5.69 11.69
N LYS A 324 -23.75 6.95 11.38
CA LYS A 324 -22.46 7.61 11.69
C LYS A 324 -22.33 7.74 13.22
N TRP A 325 -21.17 7.41 13.75
CA TRP A 325 -20.82 7.72 15.15
C TRP A 325 -20.23 9.13 15.23
N LEU A 326 -20.72 9.93 16.17
CA LEU A 326 -20.29 11.31 16.39
C LEU A 326 -19.58 11.43 17.75
N ASP A 327 -18.45 12.11 17.77
CA ASP A 327 -17.73 12.38 19.02
C ASP A 327 -17.39 11.13 19.84
N VAL A 328 -16.81 10.18 19.12
CA VAL A 328 -16.36 8.90 19.67
C VAL A 328 -15.08 9.10 20.46
N GLU A 329 -15.04 8.56 21.68
CA GLU A 329 -13.86 8.54 22.52
C GLU A 329 -13.64 7.16 23.16
N LEU A 330 -12.43 6.92 23.64
CA LEU A 330 -12.12 5.77 24.48
C LEU A 330 -12.21 6.19 25.95
N VAL A 331 -13.05 5.49 26.70
CA VAL A 331 -13.20 5.64 28.15
C VAL A 331 -12.71 4.38 28.83
N GLU A 332 -11.97 4.57 29.92
CA GLU A 332 -11.50 3.46 30.74
C GLU A 332 -12.69 2.67 31.33
N GLY A 333 -12.65 1.34 31.20
CA GLY A 333 -13.67 0.45 31.76
C GLY A 333 -13.51 0.25 33.27
N THR A 334 -14.57 -0.23 33.93
CA THR A 334 -14.65 -0.39 35.40
C THR A 334 -13.81 -1.53 35.97
N ARG A 335 -12.93 -2.18 35.19
CA ARG A 335 -12.09 -3.29 35.66
C ARG A 335 -10.71 -3.26 35.00
N GLY A 336 -9.70 -3.06 35.82
CA GLY A 336 -8.29 -3.27 35.47
C GLY A 336 -7.44 -3.01 36.69
N GLY A 337 -7.14 -4.08 37.44
CA GLY A 337 -6.19 -4.04 38.53
C GLY A 337 -4.80 -3.62 38.06
N ASP A 338 -4.07 -3.00 38.98
CA ASP A 338 -2.65 -2.65 38.97
C ASP A 338 -2.24 -1.23 38.55
N GLU A 339 -1.31 -0.71 39.36
CA GLU A 339 -0.73 0.64 39.45
C GLU A 339 0.19 1.03 38.27
N CYS A 340 -0.11 0.60 37.05
CA CYS A 340 0.69 1.05 35.90
C CYS A 340 0.32 2.48 35.52
N ALA A 341 1.31 3.26 35.09
CA ALA A 341 1.10 4.63 34.64
C ALA A 341 0.60 4.59 33.20
N TRP A 342 -0.71 4.67 33.03
CA TRP A 342 -1.32 4.77 31.70
C TRP A 342 -1.37 6.23 31.31
N ARG A 343 -0.75 6.56 30.17
CA ARG A 343 -0.99 7.86 29.55
C ARG A 343 -2.25 7.71 28.72
N LEU A 344 -3.31 8.37 29.19
CA LEU A 344 -4.55 8.50 28.46
C LEU A 344 -4.22 8.92 27.01
N PRO A 345 -4.92 8.36 26.01
CA PRO A 345 -4.82 8.89 24.66
C PRO A 345 -5.06 10.41 24.73
N GLN A 346 -4.33 11.19 23.93
CA GLN A 346 -4.82 12.53 23.62
C GLN A 346 -6.18 12.30 22.96
N THR A 347 -7.25 12.54 23.71
CA THR A 347 -8.62 12.27 23.30
C THR A 347 -8.97 13.19 22.15
N MET A 348 -8.75 12.70 20.93
CA MET A 348 -9.32 13.31 19.74
C MET A 348 -10.68 12.69 19.52
N SER A 349 -11.72 13.51 19.70
CA SER A 349 -13.09 13.17 19.36
C SER A 349 -13.14 12.74 17.89
N ALA A 350 -13.65 11.54 17.61
CA ALA A 350 -13.68 11.00 16.26
C ALA A 350 -15.10 10.92 15.69
N HIS A 351 -15.26 11.26 14.42
CA HIS A 351 -16.50 11.05 13.69
C HIS A 351 -16.34 9.91 12.68
N ILE A 352 -16.97 8.76 12.93
CA ILE A 352 -16.78 7.55 12.12
C ILE A 352 -18.04 7.26 11.31
N ARG A 353 -17.98 7.35 9.98
CA ARG A 353 -19.11 7.03 9.08
C ARG A 353 -19.39 5.51 9.07
N PRO A 354 -20.58 5.06 8.64
CA PRO A 354 -20.86 3.63 8.41
C PRO A 354 -19.81 2.99 7.50
N GLY A 355 -19.25 1.84 7.92
CA GLY A 355 -18.12 1.16 7.28
C GLY A 355 -16.77 1.88 7.42
N GLY A 356 -16.75 3.07 8.02
CA GLY A 356 -15.57 3.86 8.29
C GLY A 356 -14.75 3.29 9.44
N THR A 357 -13.50 3.69 9.51
CA THR A 357 -12.54 3.15 10.49
C THR A 357 -11.82 4.27 11.21
N HIS A 358 -11.47 4.04 12.48
CA HIS A 358 -10.66 4.94 13.27
C HIS A 358 -9.60 4.16 14.05
N VAL A 359 -8.46 4.77 14.30
CA VAL A 359 -7.35 4.13 15.01
C VAL A 359 -7.16 4.83 16.34
N PHE A 360 -7.22 4.06 17.41
CA PHE A 360 -6.93 4.55 18.75
C PHE A 360 -5.58 4.03 19.21
N THR A 361 -4.79 4.91 19.85
CA THR A 361 -3.47 4.56 20.40
C THR A 361 -3.40 4.92 21.87
N ILE A 362 -3.02 3.96 22.72
CA ILE A 362 -2.88 4.13 24.16
C ILE A 362 -1.40 3.95 24.54
N GLY A 363 -0.87 4.89 25.30
CA GLY A 363 0.47 4.82 25.86
C GLY A 363 0.47 4.10 27.21
N VAL A 364 1.33 3.10 27.36
CA VAL A 364 1.54 2.36 28.60
C VAL A 364 2.99 2.49 29.03
N SER A 365 3.20 2.87 30.29
CA SER A 365 4.49 2.73 30.96
C SER A 365 4.28 2.05 32.30
N GLY A 366 5.24 1.22 32.70
CA GLY A 366 5.14 0.46 33.93
C GLY A 366 6.48 0.31 34.64
N THR A 367 6.39 -0.12 35.89
CA THR A 367 7.53 -0.51 36.74
C THR A 367 7.82 -2.00 36.57
N VAL A 368 9.07 -2.40 36.82
CA VAL A 368 9.62 -3.74 36.55
C VAL A 368 8.72 -4.86 37.12
N ASN A 369 8.60 -5.98 36.39
CA ASN A 369 8.00 -7.24 36.86
C ASN A 369 6.51 -7.25 37.22
N ARG A 370 5.69 -6.40 36.57
CA ARG A 370 4.22 -6.49 36.69
C ARG A 370 3.55 -6.73 35.34
N MET A 371 2.40 -7.42 35.39
CA MET A 371 1.49 -7.57 34.27
C MET A 371 0.42 -6.49 34.40
N CYS A 372 0.47 -5.49 33.53
CA CYS A 372 -0.52 -4.42 33.50
C CYS A 372 -1.70 -4.87 32.65
N THR A 373 -2.91 -4.92 33.22
CA THR A 373 -4.14 -5.20 32.47
C THR A 373 -5.13 -4.05 32.60
N ARG A 374 -5.54 -3.45 31.49
CA ARG A 374 -6.56 -2.40 31.51
C ARG A 374 -7.58 -2.56 30.39
N ALA A 375 -8.84 -2.33 30.73
CA ALA A 375 -9.98 -2.41 29.84
C ALA A 375 -10.38 -1.03 29.34
N TRP A 376 -10.70 -0.91 28.05
CA TRP A 376 -11.20 0.34 27.47
C TRP A 376 -12.49 0.10 26.68
N ASN A 377 -13.38 1.09 26.71
CA ASN A 377 -14.65 1.08 26.00
C ASN A 377 -14.70 2.25 25.01
N VAL A 378 -15.24 2.01 23.83
CA VAL A 378 -15.52 3.07 22.85
C VAL A 378 -16.92 3.63 23.10
N VAL A 379 -17.02 4.93 23.37
CA VAL A 379 -18.29 5.61 23.72
C VAL A 379 -18.56 6.81 22.81
N GLU A 380 -19.83 7.15 22.63
CA GLU A 380 -20.31 8.30 21.85
C GLU A 380 -20.81 9.39 22.81
N LYS A 381 -20.17 10.58 22.84
CA LYS A 381 -20.43 11.61 23.87
C LYS A 381 -21.88 12.10 23.94
N ASP A 382 -22.48 12.36 22.78
CA ASP A 382 -23.78 13.05 22.68
C ASP A 382 -24.98 12.22 23.17
N LYS A 383 -24.79 10.94 23.52
CA LYS A 383 -25.85 10.10 24.08
C LYS A 383 -25.95 10.12 25.60
N GLY A 384 -25.07 10.87 26.29
CA GLY A 384 -25.20 11.29 27.70
C GLY A 384 -25.37 10.18 28.77
N THR A 385 -25.45 8.91 28.36
CA THR A 385 -25.66 7.75 29.23
C THR A 385 -25.27 6.49 28.46
N LEU A 386 -24.76 5.48 29.19
CA LEU A 386 -24.48 4.10 28.76
C LEU A 386 -25.71 3.32 28.21
N LYS A 387 -26.75 3.98 27.71
CA LYS A 387 -27.94 3.37 27.11
C LYS A 387 -27.79 3.32 25.60
N GLY A 388 -27.09 2.31 25.12
CA GLY A 388 -27.07 2.06 23.69
C GLY A 388 -26.07 1.06 23.18
N LEU A 389 -25.32 0.37 24.05
CA LEU A 389 -24.39 -0.68 23.60
C LEU A 389 -24.48 -2.01 24.34
N GLN A 390 -25.37 -2.01 25.33
CA GLN A 390 -26.04 -3.11 26.02
C GLN A 390 -26.51 -4.35 25.27
N LYS A 391 -27.04 -4.11 24.05
CA LYS A 391 -28.26 -4.79 23.61
C LYS A 391 -28.05 -6.20 23.05
N SER A 392 -26.82 -6.62 22.82
CA SER A 392 -26.46 -8.03 22.70
C SER A 392 -25.68 -8.39 23.95
N GLY A 393 -26.10 -9.39 24.71
CA GLY A 393 -25.50 -9.81 25.99
C GLY A 393 -24.08 -10.38 25.88
N ALA A 394 -23.24 -9.85 25.01
CA ALA A 394 -21.85 -10.20 24.84
C ALA A 394 -20.98 -8.98 25.21
N GLU A 395 -19.85 -9.22 25.87
CA GLU A 395 -18.82 -8.25 26.29
C GLU A 395 -18.08 -7.61 25.09
N VAL A 396 -18.80 -7.17 24.05
CA VAL A 396 -18.23 -6.91 22.71
C VAL A 396 -17.58 -5.53 22.57
N ASN A 397 -17.68 -4.64 23.58
CA ASN A 397 -17.13 -3.26 23.47
C ASN A 397 -15.84 -3.04 24.27
N GLN A 398 -15.24 -4.10 24.81
CA GLN A 398 -14.11 -4.00 25.71
C GLN A 398 -12.80 -4.37 24.99
N ILE A 399 -11.86 -3.43 24.97
CA ILE A 399 -10.48 -3.65 24.55
C ILE A 399 -9.67 -3.98 25.79
N ASN A 400 -9.11 -5.19 25.87
CA ASN A 400 -8.23 -5.60 26.96
C ASN A 400 -6.76 -5.46 26.55
N ILE A 401 -6.02 -4.59 27.23
CA ILE A 401 -4.58 -4.42 27.01
C ILE A 401 -3.86 -5.24 28.07
N ASN A 402 -3.03 -6.21 27.66
CA ASN A 402 -2.21 -7.02 28.54
C ASN A 402 -0.73 -6.78 28.22
N VAL A 403 0.02 -6.18 29.16
CA VAL A 403 1.43 -5.83 28.93
C VAL A 403 2.28 -6.30 30.11
N ARG A 404 3.36 -7.04 29.82
CA ARG A 404 4.35 -7.42 30.83
C ARG A 404 5.49 -6.41 30.86
N VAL A 405 5.88 -5.90 32.03
CA VAL A 405 7.11 -5.08 32.13
C VAL A 405 8.31 -6.01 32.30
N ALA A 406 9.25 -5.97 31.35
CA ALA A 406 10.46 -6.78 31.37
C ALA A 406 11.43 -6.34 32.49
N ASN A 407 12.34 -7.24 32.87
CA ASN A 407 13.45 -6.93 33.79
C ASN A 407 14.35 -5.81 33.26
#